data_AF-A0A3D4PHA5-F1
#
_entry.id   AF-A0A3D4PHA5-F1
#
_cell.length_a   1.000
_cell.length_b   1.000
_cell.length_c   1.000
_cell.angle_alpha   90.00
_cell.angle_beta   90.00
_cell.angle_gamma   90.00
#
_symmetry.space_group_name_H-M   'P 1'
#
loop_
_entity.id
_entity.type
_entity.pdbx_description
1 polymer ?
#
loop_
_entity_poly.entity_id
_entity_poly.type
_entity_poly.pdbx_seq_one_letter_code
_entity_poly.pdbx_strand_id
1 'polypeptide(L)'
;MATAIASPEVTTADFQHIDYSTPAREQQKSKYLVGSWFDLIFICNLYWPLILLIDGWGGLRAHESLLFWQVFFVTTPHRWITLFLVFGDRDKYTQGINKYLIVTLLIVGSMSLLWLSVGSLLCLMAVDYVWNAWHFAAQHHGIYRIYSRGQTSGKSIWPHAEKWLFRSFILYVIARVAGWSWSTDRNSDWLSQLDYFMLAIPILVVIPQWITSIGSRWKESWTGALYTTSVMTLFSCLLLAVHIQSEKLVLQLALASALFHAVEYLGIVSWSMQSTRVVNRKDLFGYVGSRWIGYLMVFVIVLGAGAWAMEHGAVKLWAAINLMVAFLHYSFDGMIWKKPRQKKAL
;
A
#
# COMPACT_ATOMS: atom_id res chain seq x y z
N MET A 1 31.99 28.18 -60.26
CA MET A 1 31.00 28.39 -59.17
C MET A 1 30.43 27.04 -58.77
N ALA A 2 31.02 26.44 -57.73
CA ALA A 2 30.52 25.32 -56.92
C ALA A 2 31.70 24.95 -56.00
N THR A 3 31.78 25.60 -54.85
CA THR A 3 32.84 25.40 -53.86
C THR A 3 32.47 24.18 -53.00
N ALA A 4 33.25 23.10 -53.11
CA ALA A 4 33.11 21.92 -52.28
C ALA A 4 33.56 22.24 -50.84
N ILE A 5 32.64 22.14 -49.88
CA ILE A 5 32.94 22.24 -48.45
C ILE A 5 33.14 20.81 -47.94
N ALA A 6 34.38 20.50 -47.58
CA ALA A 6 34.77 19.26 -46.95
C ALA A 6 34.07 19.11 -45.59
N SER A 7 33.45 17.95 -45.36
CA SER A 7 32.92 17.57 -44.05
C SER A 7 34.07 17.28 -43.08
N PRO A 8 34.02 17.74 -41.82
CA PRO A 8 34.98 17.31 -40.82
C PRO A 8 34.68 15.86 -40.43
N GLU A 9 35.69 14.99 -40.59
CA GLU A 9 35.77 13.67 -39.97
C GLU A 9 35.62 13.83 -38.45
N VAL A 10 34.50 13.33 -37.91
CA VAL A 10 34.33 13.16 -36.47
C VAL A 10 35.09 11.89 -36.09
N THR A 11 36.34 12.06 -35.67
CA THR A 11 37.17 11.00 -35.09
C THR A 11 36.51 10.45 -33.81
N THR A 12 36.10 9.19 -33.86
CA THR A 12 35.51 8.42 -32.75
C THR A 12 36.55 7.96 -31.74
N ALA A 13 37.26 8.90 -31.11
CA ALA A 13 38.25 8.59 -30.09
C ALA A 13 38.31 9.71 -29.04
N ASP A 14 37.26 9.82 -28.22
CA ASP A 14 37.32 10.40 -26.87
C ASP A 14 35.97 10.22 -26.14
N PHE A 15 35.54 8.97 -25.97
CA PHE A 15 34.65 8.64 -24.85
C PHE A 15 35.53 8.42 -23.62
N GLN A 16 36.03 9.54 -23.10
CA GLN A 16 36.67 9.59 -21.79
C GLN A 16 35.71 8.95 -20.77
N HIS A 17 36.27 8.02 -20.01
CA HIS A 17 35.73 7.43 -18.80
C HIS A 17 34.87 8.43 -18.01
N ILE A 18 33.54 8.32 -18.16
CA ILE A 18 32.63 8.83 -17.14
C ILE A 18 32.75 7.85 -15.98
N ASP A 19 33.61 8.21 -15.04
CA ASP A 19 33.75 7.53 -13.77
C ASP A 19 32.41 7.66 -13.02
N TYR A 20 31.56 6.64 -13.10
CA TYR A 20 30.27 6.55 -12.40
C TYR A 20 30.43 6.34 -10.88
N SER A 21 31.62 6.60 -10.34
CA SER A 21 32.00 6.32 -8.95
C SER A 21 31.85 7.55 -8.05
N THR A 22 30.68 8.21 -8.03
CA THR A 22 30.32 9.14 -6.92
C THR A 22 28.80 9.40 -6.85
N PRO A 23 28.20 9.67 -5.68
CA PRO A 23 28.03 8.80 -4.52
C PRO A 23 26.53 8.41 -4.40
N ALA A 24 26.16 7.19 -4.78
CA ALA A 24 24.81 6.65 -4.50
C ALA A 24 24.52 6.45 -2.98
N ARG A 25 25.38 6.99 -2.10
CA ARG A 25 25.43 6.75 -0.66
C ARG A 25 24.85 7.89 0.18
N GLU A 26 24.58 9.07 -0.39
CA GLU A 26 24.10 10.22 0.40
C GLU A 26 22.59 10.34 0.55
N GLN A 27 21.79 9.60 -0.23
CA GLN A 27 20.33 9.66 -0.13
C GLN A 27 19.73 8.94 1.10
N GLN A 28 20.55 8.40 1.99
CA GLN A 28 20.09 7.61 3.13
C GLN A 28 20.53 8.20 4.47
N LYS A 29 20.11 9.44 4.76
CA LYS A 29 20.21 10.03 6.11
C LYS A 29 18.86 10.29 6.79
N SER A 30 17.75 10.33 6.06
CA SER A 30 16.43 10.51 6.69
C SER A 30 15.87 9.17 7.16
N LYS A 31 15.53 9.12 8.46
CA LYS A 31 14.80 8.01 9.12
C LYS A 31 13.31 7.95 8.70
N TYR A 32 12.82 9.00 8.05
CA TYR A 32 11.45 9.20 7.62
C TYR A 32 11.38 9.22 6.09
N LEU A 33 10.26 8.77 5.54
CA LEU A 33 9.99 8.73 4.11
C LEU A 33 9.72 10.13 3.58
N VAL A 34 8.74 10.83 4.14
CA VAL A 34 8.37 12.17 3.71
C VAL A 34 8.89 13.20 4.71
N GLY A 35 8.63 12.97 6.00
CA GLY A 35 9.05 13.86 7.07
C GLY A 35 8.54 13.35 8.42
N SER A 36 9.11 13.82 9.53
CA SER A 36 8.82 13.27 10.86
C SER A 36 7.34 13.32 11.23
N TRP A 37 6.71 14.49 11.13
CA TRP A 37 5.31 14.66 11.46
C TRP A 37 4.37 13.93 10.51
N PHE A 38 4.65 13.99 9.20
CA PHE A 38 3.83 13.31 8.20
C PHE A 38 3.87 11.79 8.40
N ASP A 39 5.07 11.23 8.55
CA ASP A 39 5.24 9.81 8.79
C ASP A 39 4.59 9.38 10.11
N LEU A 40 4.78 10.12 11.21
CA LEU A 40 4.18 9.75 12.50
C LEU A 40 2.66 9.78 12.46
N ILE A 41 2.08 10.83 11.87
CA ILE A 41 0.63 10.96 11.80
C ILE A 41 0.10 9.94 10.80
N PHE A 42 0.50 10.02 9.53
CA PHE A 42 -0.18 9.33 8.44
C PHE A 42 0.35 7.93 8.14
N ILE A 43 1.65 7.66 8.32
CA ILE A 43 2.23 6.36 7.98
C ILE A 43 2.34 5.44 9.21
N CYS A 44 2.76 5.95 10.36
CA CYS A 44 2.61 5.25 11.65
C CYS A 44 1.17 5.31 12.15
N ASN A 45 0.28 6.04 11.47
CA ASN A 45 -1.15 6.06 11.71
C ASN A 45 -1.53 6.40 13.15
N LEU A 46 -0.88 7.38 13.76
CA LEU A 46 -1.28 7.83 15.09
C LEU A 46 -2.65 8.54 15.10
N TYR A 47 -3.26 8.76 13.93
CA TYR A 47 -4.58 9.38 13.80
C TYR A 47 -5.78 8.41 13.90
N TRP A 48 -5.60 7.08 13.80
CA TRP A 48 -6.76 6.17 13.84
C TRP A 48 -7.61 6.27 15.12
N PRO A 49 -7.06 6.54 16.33
CA PRO A 49 -7.91 6.76 17.50
C PRO A 49 -8.78 8.01 17.37
N LEU A 50 -8.30 9.04 16.66
CA LEU A 50 -9.10 10.23 16.37
C LEU A 50 -10.27 9.91 15.44
N ILE A 51 -10.08 9.03 14.45
CA ILE A 51 -11.18 8.55 13.59
C ILE A 51 -12.24 7.86 14.45
N LEU A 52 -11.85 6.99 15.38
CA LEU A 52 -12.80 6.35 16.30
C LEU A 52 -13.54 7.35 17.18
N LEU A 53 -12.86 8.39 17.67
CA LEU A 53 -13.50 9.42 18.49
C LEU A 53 -14.52 10.23 17.67
N ILE A 54 -14.15 10.64 16.45
CA ILE A 54 -15.04 11.42 15.57
C ILE A 54 -16.24 10.57 15.14
N ASP A 55 -16.02 9.34 14.70
CA ASP A 55 -17.07 8.42 14.27
C ASP A 55 -17.96 8.00 15.45
N GLY A 56 -17.35 7.67 16.59
CA GLY A 56 -18.02 7.29 17.84
C GLY A 56 -18.96 8.36 18.38
N TRP A 57 -18.47 9.61 18.44
CA TRP A 57 -19.20 10.73 19.01
C TRP A 57 -20.18 11.37 18.01
N GLY A 58 -19.81 11.41 16.73
CA GLY A 58 -20.63 12.00 15.67
C GLY A 58 -21.81 11.13 15.22
N GLY A 59 -21.85 9.86 15.62
CA GLY A 59 -22.95 8.94 15.31
C GLY A 59 -23.05 8.59 13.83
N LEU A 60 -24.22 8.08 13.40
CA LEU A 60 -24.42 7.55 12.05
C LEU A 60 -24.08 8.54 10.94
N ARG A 61 -24.45 9.83 11.10
CA ARG A 61 -24.16 10.86 10.10
C ARG A 61 -22.66 11.09 9.91
N ALA A 62 -21.89 11.05 11.00
CA ALA A 62 -20.43 11.16 10.90
C ALA A 62 -19.84 9.92 10.24
N HIS A 63 -20.33 8.73 10.59
CA HIS A 63 -19.93 7.47 9.97
C HIS A 63 -20.14 7.48 8.45
N GLU A 64 -21.35 7.81 7.98
CA GLU A 64 -21.70 7.88 6.55
C GLU A 64 -20.86 8.91 5.81
N SER A 65 -20.63 10.08 6.42
CA SER A 65 -19.77 11.12 5.85
C SER A 65 -18.33 10.64 5.71
N LEU A 66 -17.76 10.05 6.76
CA LEU A 66 -16.39 9.51 6.72
C LEU A 66 -16.26 8.39 5.70
N LEU A 67 -17.25 7.49 5.62
CA LEU A 67 -17.29 6.42 4.64
C LEU A 67 -17.34 6.97 3.21
N PHE A 68 -18.17 7.98 2.94
CA PHE A 68 -18.22 8.66 1.65
C PHE A 68 -16.84 9.20 1.25
N TRP A 69 -16.19 9.98 2.11
CA TRP A 69 -14.86 10.53 1.82
C TRP A 69 -13.81 9.42 1.65
N GLN A 70 -13.86 8.40 2.48
CA GLN A 70 -12.94 7.26 2.43
C GLN A 70 -13.07 6.44 1.15
N VAL A 71 -14.30 6.18 0.67
CA VAL A 71 -14.51 5.40 -0.55
C VAL A 71 -14.13 6.19 -1.79
N PHE A 72 -14.66 7.41 -1.94
CA PHE A 72 -14.53 8.18 -3.19
C PHE A 72 -13.20 8.92 -3.32
N PHE A 73 -12.68 9.47 -2.22
CA PHE A 73 -11.53 10.39 -2.28
C PHE A 73 -10.25 9.80 -1.71
N VAL A 74 -10.31 8.62 -1.09
CA VAL A 74 -9.11 7.93 -0.58
C VAL A 74 -8.90 6.60 -1.29
N THR A 75 -9.83 5.66 -1.13
CA THR A 75 -9.67 4.27 -1.59
C THR A 75 -9.71 4.12 -3.10
N THR A 76 -10.63 4.83 -3.76
CA THR A 76 -10.72 4.79 -5.22
C THR A 76 -9.45 5.40 -5.84
N PRO A 77 -9.01 6.63 -5.51
CA PRO A 77 -7.75 7.17 -6.00
C PRO A 77 -6.54 6.29 -5.67
N HIS A 78 -6.48 5.75 -4.46
CA HIS A 78 -5.46 4.81 -4.03
C HIS A 78 -5.29 3.61 -4.99
N ARG A 79 -6.38 2.95 -5.40
CA ARG A 79 -6.29 1.79 -6.31
C ARG A 79 -5.90 2.22 -7.72
N TRP A 80 -6.45 3.33 -8.19
CA TRP A 80 -6.29 3.78 -9.56
C TRP A 80 -4.93 4.43 -9.84
N ILE A 81 -4.28 5.04 -8.85
CA ILE A 81 -2.97 5.69 -9.05
C ILE A 81 -1.91 4.66 -9.48
N THR A 82 -2.04 3.39 -9.09
CA THR A 82 -1.13 2.32 -9.51
C THR A 82 -1.11 2.13 -11.02
N LEU A 83 -2.27 2.28 -11.68
CA LEU A 83 -2.34 2.21 -13.14
C LEU A 83 -1.54 3.34 -13.77
N PHE A 84 -1.67 4.56 -13.23
CA PHE A 84 -0.86 5.70 -13.64
C PHE A 84 0.65 5.44 -13.45
N LEU A 85 1.06 4.86 -12.32
CA LEU A 85 2.46 4.52 -12.04
C LEU A 85 3.04 3.41 -12.92
N VAL A 86 2.19 2.52 -13.45
CA VAL A 86 2.62 1.42 -14.32
C VAL A 86 2.65 1.87 -15.76
N PHE A 87 1.58 2.48 -16.25
CA PHE A 87 1.41 2.80 -17.67
C PHE A 87 1.93 4.19 -18.04
N GLY A 88 2.03 5.10 -17.08
CA GLY A 88 2.61 6.43 -17.33
C GLY A 88 4.14 6.42 -17.35
N ASP A 89 4.80 5.46 -16.71
CA ASP A 89 6.26 5.44 -16.56
C ASP A 89 6.95 4.87 -17.79
N ARG A 90 7.54 5.75 -18.61
CA ARG A 90 8.26 5.38 -19.85
C ARG A 90 9.42 4.41 -19.61
N ASP A 91 10.08 4.46 -18.45
CA ASP A 91 11.19 3.56 -18.12
C ASP A 91 10.70 2.13 -17.87
N LYS A 92 9.51 1.97 -17.31
CA LYS A 92 8.88 0.64 -17.20
C LYS A 92 8.46 0.13 -18.57
N TYR A 93 8.07 1.03 -19.46
CA TYR A 93 7.74 0.68 -20.83
C TYR A 93 8.93 0.03 -21.55
N THR A 94 10.11 0.65 -21.44
CA THR A 94 11.36 0.15 -22.03
C THR A 94 11.91 -1.10 -21.35
N GLN A 95 11.64 -1.30 -20.05
CA GLN A 95 12.08 -2.48 -19.28
C GLN A 95 11.18 -3.73 -19.43
N GLY A 96 10.11 -3.64 -20.22
CA GLY A 96 9.27 -4.78 -20.59
C GLY A 96 7.81 -4.65 -20.15
N ILE A 97 7.09 -3.70 -20.75
CA ILE A 97 5.66 -3.47 -20.52
C ILE A 97 4.78 -4.71 -20.73
N ASN A 98 5.22 -5.62 -21.59
CA ASN A 98 4.49 -6.83 -21.97
C ASN A 98 4.01 -7.64 -20.75
N LYS A 99 4.80 -7.67 -19.67
CA LYS A 99 4.40 -8.37 -18.44
C LYS A 99 3.15 -7.76 -17.81
N TYR A 100 3.08 -6.43 -17.76
CA TYR A 100 1.93 -5.71 -17.22
C TYR A 100 0.71 -5.81 -18.15
N LEU A 101 0.92 -5.76 -19.47
CA LEU A 101 -0.15 -5.94 -20.45
C LEU A 101 -0.75 -7.35 -20.39
N ILE A 102 0.09 -8.38 -20.31
CA ILE A 102 -0.37 -9.77 -20.17
C ILE A 102 -1.20 -9.92 -18.89
N VAL A 103 -0.72 -9.43 -17.75
CA VAL A 103 -1.47 -9.45 -16.49
C VAL A 103 -2.80 -8.69 -16.62
N THR A 104 -2.80 -7.56 -17.31
CA THR A 104 -4.02 -6.76 -17.55
C THR A 104 -5.05 -7.54 -18.36
N LEU A 105 -4.62 -8.10 -19.48
CA LEU A 105 -5.47 -8.88 -20.37
C LEU A 105 -6.03 -10.12 -19.66
N LEU A 106 -5.21 -10.80 -18.86
CA LEU A 106 -5.67 -11.96 -18.09
C LEU A 106 -6.71 -11.56 -17.04
N ILE A 107 -6.46 -10.51 -16.26
CA ILE A 107 -7.40 -10.07 -15.21
C ILE A 107 -8.69 -9.52 -15.82
N VAL A 108 -8.60 -8.51 -16.69
CA VAL A 108 -9.78 -7.87 -17.29
C VAL A 108 -10.55 -8.87 -18.15
N GLY A 109 -9.86 -9.70 -18.94
CA GLY A 109 -10.47 -10.72 -19.79
C GLY A 109 -11.19 -11.79 -18.98
N SER A 110 -10.54 -12.38 -17.96
CA SER A 110 -11.16 -13.42 -17.13
C SER A 110 -12.34 -12.89 -16.33
N MET A 111 -12.23 -11.69 -15.74
CA MET A 111 -13.31 -11.07 -14.98
C MET A 111 -14.49 -10.69 -15.88
N SER A 112 -14.23 -10.12 -17.06
CA SER A 112 -15.29 -9.81 -18.03
C SER A 112 -16.00 -11.07 -18.49
N LEU A 113 -15.25 -12.14 -18.81
CA LEU A 113 -15.82 -13.42 -19.20
C LEU A 113 -16.70 -14.01 -18.09
N LEU A 114 -16.22 -14.01 -16.84
CA LEU A 114 -16.99 -14.52 -15.71
C LEU A 114 -18.25 -13.68 -15.45
N TRP A 115 -18.11 -12.34 -15.48
CA TRP A 115 -19.24 -11.44 -15.27
C TRP A 115 -20.30 -11.60 -16.36
N LEU A 116 -19.91 -11.69 -17.63
CA LEU A 116 -20.82 -11.89 -18.75
C LEU A 116 -21.46 -13.30 -18.75
N SER A 117 -20.74 -14.31 -18.28
CA SER A 117 -21.24 -15.70 -18.25
C SER A 117 -22.20 -15.96 -17.07
N VAL A 118 -21.90 -15.42 -15.89
CA VAL A 118 -22.67 -15.68 -14.65
C VAL A 118 -23.70 -14.58 -14.37
N GLY A 119 -23.52 -13.38 -14.92
CA GLY A 119 -24.41 -12.23 -14.69
C GLY A 119 -24.31 -11.64 -13.27
N SER A 120 -23.36 -12.09 -12.45
CA SER A 120 -23.18 -11.65 -11.06
C SER A 120 -21.72 -11.34 -10.74
N LEU A 121 -21.50 -10.33 -9.91
CA LEU A 121 -20.18 -9.95 -9.38
C LEU A 121 -19.85 -10.65 -8.05
N LEU A 122 -20.77 -11.41 -7.46
CA LEU A 122 -20.63 -11.94 -6.10
C LEU A 122 -19.38 -12.81 -5.92
N CYS A 123 -19.14 -13.75 -6.85
CA CYS A 123 -17.95 -14.61 -6.80
C CYS A 123 -16.66 -13.79 -6.93
N LEU A 124 -16.66 -12.77 -7.80
CA LEU A 124 -15.52 -11.88 -7.97
C LEU A 124 -15.26 -11.04 -6.71
N MET A 125 -16.32 -10.56 -6.03
CA MET A 125 -16.20 -9.85 -4.76
C MET A 125 -15.66 -10.75 -3.64
N ALA A 126 -16.02 -12.03 -3.60
CA ALA A 126 -15.46 -12.97 -2.64
C ALA A 126 -13.96 -13.21 -2.87
N VAL A 127 -13.54 -13.35 -4.13
CA VAL A 127 -12.11 -13.47 -4.48
C VAL A 127 -11.38 -12.17 -4.17
N ASP A 128 -11.97 -11.02 -4.49
CA ASP A 128 -11.44 -9.69 -4.16
C ASP A 128 -11.21 -9.56 -2.67
N TYR A 129 -12.17 -9.98 -1.84
CA TYR A 129 -12.02 -9.95 -0.39
C TYR A 129 -10.79 -10.72 0.10
N VAL A 130 -10.60 -11.95 -0.38
CA VAL A 130 -9.44 -12.79 -0.01
C VAL A 130 -8.12 -12.18 -0.49
N TRP A 131 -8.08 -11.70 -1.74
CA TRP A 131 -6.88 -11.08 -2.28
C TRP A 131 -6.56 -9.78 -1.56
N ASN A 132 -7.56 -8.94 -1.31
CA ASN A 132 -7.43 -7.70 -0.57
C ASN A 132 -6.88 -7.97 0.84
N ALA A 133 -7.35 -9.00 1.53
CA ALA A 133 -6.82 -9.39 2.84
C ALA A 133 -5.32 -9.74 2.78
N TRP A 134 -4.91 -10.52 1.78
CA TRP A 134 -3.50 -10.83 1.54
C TRP A 134 -2.68 -9.57 1.19
N HIS A 135 -3.24 -8.69 0.37
CA HIS A 135 -2.62 -7.45 -0.03
C HIS A 135 -2.39 -6.51 1.16
N PHE A 136 -3.40 -6.30 2.02
CA PHE A 136 -3.30 -5.57 3.28
C PHE A 136 -2.15 -6.09 4.16
N ALA A 137 -2.17 -7.40 4.45
CA ALA A 137 -1.15 -8.03 5.28
C ALA A 137 0.26 -7.90 4.66
N ALA A 138 0.36 -8.03 3.32
CA ALA A 138 1.61 -7.91 2.60
C ALA A 138 2.17 -6.49 2.59
N GLN A 139 1.30 -5.48 2.38
CA GLN A 139 1.67 -4.06 2.38
C GLN A 139 2.13 -3.62 3.76
N HIS A 140 1.33 -3.87 4.81
CA HIS A 140 1.67 -3.40 6.15
C HIS A 140 3.01 -3.97 6.63
N HIS A 141 3.25 -5.26 6.38
CA HIS A 141 4.56 -5.85 6.65
C HIS A 141 5.67 -5.24 5.78
N GLY A 142 5.40 -4.95 4.51
CA GLY A 142 6.34 -4.29 3.60
C GLY A 142 6.80 -2.92 4.09
N ILE A 143 5.87 -2.10 4.57
CA ILE A 143 6.13 -0.76 5.12
C ILE A 143 6.87 -0.85 6.46
N TYR A 144 6.46 -1.77 7.34
CA TYR A 144 7.23 -2.10 8.54
C TYR A 144 8.70 -2.39 8.20
N ARG A 145 8.94 -3.23 7.16
CA ARG A 145 10.29 -3.53 6.68
C ARG A 145 11.02 -2.32 6.11
N ILE A 146 10.34 -1.29 5.61
CA ILE A 146 10.96 -0.06 5.17
C ILE A 146 11.50 0.73 6.37
N TYR A 147 10.71 0.90 7.43
CA TYR A 147 11.16 1.61 8.63
C TYR A 147 12.24 0.87 9.44
N SER A 148 12.21 -0.46 9.43
CA SER A 148 13.20 -1.29 10.12
C SER A 148 14.48 -1.54 9.29
N ARG A 149 14.63 -0.98 8.08
CA ARG A 149 15.82 -1.15 7.20
C ARG A 149 17.15 -0.70 7.82
N GLY A 150 17.11 0.11 8.88
CA GLY A 150 18.31 0.53 9.63
C GLY A 150 18.52 -0.19 10.96
N GLN A 151 17.53 -0.95 11.46
CA GLN A 151 17.54 -1.55 12.80
C GLN A 151 18.09 -2.99 12.81
N THR A 152 18.28 -3.59 11.64
CA THR A 152 18.58 -5.03 11.55
C THR A 152 19.47 -5.39 10.35
N SER A 153 20.79 -5.33 10.54
CA SER A 153 21.72 -6.19 9.78
C SER A 153 22.16 -7.42 10.57
N GLY A 154 21.62 -7.71 11.78
CA GLY A 154 22.10 -8.90 12.51
C GLY A 154 21.39 -9.39 13.77
N LYS A 155 20.18 -8.92 14.15
CA LYS A 155 19.59 -9.30 15.46
C LYS A 155 18.10 -9.65 15.51
N SER A 156 17.39 -9.78 14.37
CA SER A 156 16.07 -10.44 14.44
C SER A 156 16.32 -11.94 14.59
N ILE A 157 15.88 -12.52 15.70
CA ILE A 157 16.12 -13.94 16.04
C ILE A 157 15.36 -14.84 15.05
N TRP A 158 14.30 -14.34 14.39
CA TRP A 158 13.47 -15.10 13.45
C TRP A 158 12.89 -14.24 12.30
N PRO A 159 13.70 -13.73 11.36
CA PRO A 159 13.22 -12.82 10.32
C PRO A 159 12.16 -13.45 9.39
N HIS A 160 12.21 -14.77 9.21
CA HIS A 160 11.18 -15.49 8.45
C HIS A 160 9.91 -15.72 9.26
N ALA A 161 10.01 -16.02 10.56
CA ALA A 161 8.83 -16.23 11.40
C ALA A 161 8.07 -14.91 11.63
N GLU A 162 8.78 -13.80 11.84
CA GLU A 162 8.21 -12.46 12.01
C GLU A 162 7.27 -12.08 10.86
N LYS A 163 7.69 -12.33 9.62
CA LYS A 163 6.86 -12.08 8.43
C LYS A 163 5.55 -12.84 8.47
N TRP A 164 5.62 -14.13 8.81
CA TRP A 164 4.45 -14.99 8.83
C TRP A 164 3.55 -14.70 10.03
N LEU A 165 4.12 -14.46 11.21
CA LEU A 165 3.37 -14.03 12.40
C LEU A 165 2.57 -12.75 12.12
N PHE A 166 3.24 -11.72 11.59
CA PHE A 166 2.62 -10.44 11.25
C PHE A 166 1.46 -10.63 10.26
N ARG A 167 1.71 -11.36 9.17
CA ARG A 167 0.71 -11.53 8.10
C ARG A 167 -0.43 -12.44 8.52
N SER A 168 -0.14 -13.56 9.16
CA SER A 168 -1.15 -14.51 9.61
C SER A 168 -2.06 -13.90 10.66
N PHE A 169 -1.54 -13.04 11.55
CA PHE A 169 -2.40 -12.31 12.50
C PHE A 169 -3.38 -11.39 11.77
N ILE A 170 -2.91 -10.54 10.86
CA ILE A 170 -3.80 -9.64 10.09
C ILE A 170 -4.83 -10.44 9.27
N LEU A 171 -4.38 -11.50 8.58
CA LEU A 171 -5.27 -12.38 7.81
C LEU A 171 -6.33 -13.04 8.69
N TYR A 172 -5.94 -13.49 9.88
CA TYR A 172 -6.86 -14.05 10.87
C TYR A 172 -7.91 -13.01 11.26
N VAL A 173 -7.50 -11.80 11.66
CA VAL A 173 -8.43 -10.74 12.06
C VAL A 173 -9.40 -10.37 10.93
N ILE A 174 -8.92 -10.23 9.70
CA ILE A 174 -9.78 -9.94 8.54
C ILE A 174 -10.79 -11.08 8.32
N ALA A 175 -10.34 -12.34 8.37
CA ALA A 175 -11.24 -13.48 8.22
C ALA A 175 -12.28 -13.57 9.36
N ARG A 176 -11.91 -13.21 10.59
CA ARG A 176 -12.83 -13.10 11.74
C ARG A 176 -13.88 -12.01 11.50
N VAL A 177 -13.49 -10.83 11.02
CA VAL A 177 -14.41 -9.74 10.65
C VAL A 177 -15.39 -10.16 9.55
N ALA A 178 -14.93 -10.92 8.56
CA ALA A 178 -15.69 -11.29 7.36
C ALA A 178 -16.99 -12.08 7.60
N GLY A 179 -17.17 -12.69 8.77
CA GLY A 179 -18.25 -13.68 8.94
C GLY A 179 -17.89 -14.88 9.79
N TRP A 180 -16.60 -15.14 10.01
CA TRP A 180 -16.14 -16.37 10.68
C TRP A 180 -16.36 -16.32 12.21
N SER A 181 -17.55 -15.92 12.71
CA SER A 181 -18.14 -16.20 14.04
C SER A 181 -19.39 -15.36 14.38
N TRP A 182 -19.99 -14.60 13.46
CA TRP A 182 -21.14 -13.76 13.81
C TRP A 182 -22.41 -14.57 14.15
N SER A 183 -22.41 -15.89 13.88
CA SER A 183 -23.50 -16.81 14.22
C SER A 183 -23.30 -17.47 15.59
N THR A 184 -24.35 -17.43 16.41
CA THR A 184 -24.42 -17.75 17.84
C THR A 184 -24.22 -19.22 18.24
N ASP A 185 -24.21 -20.17 17.30
CA ASP A 185 -24.29 -21.58 17.65
C ASP A 185 -22.98 -22.36 17.40
N ARG A 186 -22.41 -22.89 18.48
CA ARG A 186 -21.45 -24.01 18.57
C ARG A 186 -20.02 -23.80 18.08
N ASN A 187 -19.78 -22.87 17.15
CA ASN A 187 -18.41 -22.51 16.72
C ASN A 187 -17.74 -21.46 17.63
N SER A 188 -18.47 -20.86 18.58
CA SER A 188 -18.03 -19.72 19.39
C SER A 188 -16.85 -20.03 20.31
N ASP A 189 -16.84 -21.19 20.97
CA ASP A 189 -15.97 -21.38 22.14
C ASP A 189 -14.51 -21.62 21.76
N TRP A 190 -14.26 -22.47 20.75
CA TRP A 190 -12.90 -22.71 20.27
C TRP A 190 -12.35 -21.51 19.49
N LEU A 191 -13.20 -20.77 18.77
CA LEU A 191 -12.81 -19.53 18.10
C LEU A 191 -12.46 -18.42 19.10
N SER A 192 -13.25 -18.31 20.18
CA SER A 192 -12.98 -17.41 21.30
C SER A 192 -11.62 -17.71 21.94
N GLN A 193 -11.33 -19.00 22.19
CA GLN A 193 -10.01 -19.43 22.67
C GLN A 193 -8.90 -19.07 21.67
N LEU A 194 -9.13 -19.31 20.38
CA LEU A 194 -8.18 -18.96 19.32
C LEU A 194 -7.92 -17.45 19.23
N ASP A 195 -8.94 -16.61 19.46
CA ASP A 195 -8.78 -15.15 19.51
C ASP A 195 -7.76 -14.75 20.59
N TYR A 196 -7.85 -15.34 21.79
CA TYR A 196 -6.87 -15.09 22.86
C TYR A 196 -5.45 -15.56 22.49
N PHE A 197 -5.30 -16.71 21.86
CA PHE A 197 -4.00 -17.17 21.36
C PHE A 197 -3.45 -16.22 20.28
N MET A 198 -4.30 -15.74 19.38
CA MET A 198 -3.91 -14.83 18.31
C MET A 198 -3.50 -13.44 18.85
N LEU A 199 -4.08 -12.99 19.96
CA LEU A 199 -3.66 -11.76 20.65
C LEU A 199 -2.24 -11.83 21.25
N ALA A 200 -1.67 -13.03 21.43
CA ALA A 200 -0.26 -13.16 21.80
C ALA A 200 0.70 -12.73 20.66
N ILE A 201 0.28 -12.84 19.40
CA ILE A 201 1.12 -12.52 18.24
C ILE A 201 1.54 -11.04 18.21
N PRO A 202 0.62 -10.05 18.34
CA PRO A 202 0.96 -8.65 18.54
C PRO A 202 2.08 -8.42 19.56
N ILE A 203 2.00 -9.07 20.72
CA ILE A 203 2.97 -8.95 21.80
C ILE A 203 4.34 -9.48 21.35
N LEU A 204 4.36 -10.67 20.75
CA LEU A 204 5.57 -11.32 20.23
C LEU A 204 6.23 -10.54 19.09
N VAL A 205 5.46 -9.77 18.32
CA VAL A 205 5.98 -8.92 17.24
C VAL A 205 6.44 -7.56 17.77
N VAL A 206 5.66 -6.90 18.64
CA VAL A 206 5.92 -5.53 19.10
C VAL A 206 7.04 -5.44 20.14
N ILE A 207 7.09 -6.36 21.12
CA ILE A 207 8.08 -6.29 22.21
C ILE A 207 9.53 -6.34 21.68
N PRO A 208 9.91 -7.29 20.81
CA PRO A 208 11.27 -7.32 20.27
C PRO A 208 11.67 -6.05 19.50
N GLN A 209 10.71 -5.40 18.83
CA GLN A 209 10.96 -4.13 18.13
C GLN A 209 11.29 -3.01 19.11
N TRP A 210 10.56 -2.92 20.23
CA TRP A 210 10.85 -1.94 21.28
C TRP A 210 12.17 -2.24 22.01
N ILE A 211 12.45 -3.50 22.35
CA ILE A 211 13.72 -3.89 22.97
C ILE A 211 14.90 -3.48 22.08
N THR A 212 14.81 -3.75 20.78
CA THR A 212 15.86 -3.37 19.81
C THR A 212 15.98 -1.84 19.68
N SER A 213 14.84 -1.14 19.63
CA SER A 213 14.79 0.32 19.51
C SER A 213 15.34 1.06 20.74
N ILE A 214 15.14 0.51 21.94
CA ILE A 214 15.68 1.05 23.20
C ILE A 214 17.18 0.72 23.33
N GLY A 215 17.57 -0.51 23.03
CA GLY A 215 18.96 -0.99 23.16
C GLY A 215 19.96 -0.31 22.21
N SER A 216 19.52 0.21 21.07
CA SER A 216 20.37 0.84 20.03
C SER A 216 20.84 2.28 20.35
N ARG A 217 20.74 2.73 21.61
CA ARG A 217 21.16 4.07 22.08
C ARG A 217 20.65 5.22 21.20
N TRP A 218 19.34 5.30 20.93
CA TRP A 218 18.64 6.43 20.30
C TRP A 218 19.13 6.84 18.87
N LYS A 219 20.18 6.21 18.35
CA LYS A 219 20.74 6.48 17.03
C LYS A 219 19.92 5.84 15.92
N GLU A 220 19.19 4.76 16.19
CA GLU A 220 18.24 4.15 15.26
C GLU A 220 16.83 4.75 15.41
N SER A 221 15.95 4.54 14.43
CA SER A 221 14.64 5.19 14.38
C SER A 221 13.57 4.38 15.11
N TRP A 222 12.92 4.97 16.11
CA TRP A 222 11.76 4.37 16.78
C TRP A 222 10.52 4.21 15.87
N THR A 223 10.57 4.73 14.65
CA THR A 223 9.47 4.68 13.67
C THR A 223 9.04 3.26 13.36
N GLY A 224 9.96 2.29 13.26
CA GLY A 224 9.63 0.89 13.03
C GLY A 224 8.79 0.29 14.17
N ALA A 225 9.18 0.56 15.42
CA ALA A 225 8.45 0.12 16.60
C ALA A 225 7.09 0.82 16.74
N LEU A 226 7.03 2.14 16.52
CA LEU A 226 5.79 2.91 16.56
C LEU A 226 4.79 2.46 15.50
N TYR A 227 5.24 2.31 14.25
CA TYR A 227 4.44 1.80 13.15
C TYR A 227 3.87 0.42 13.49
N THR A 228 4.74 -0.50 13.92
CA THR A 228 4.34 -1.89 14.24
C THR A 228 3.34 -1.91 15.40
N THR A 229 3.56 -1.08 16.43
CA THR A 229 2.63 -0.93 17.55
C THR A 229 1.28 -0.45 17.05
N SER A 230 1.23 0.60 16.24
CA SER A 230 -0.02 1.16 15.70
C SER A 230 -0.82 0.14 14.90
N VAL A 231 -0.18 -0.55 13.95
CA VAL A 231 -0.83 -1.61 13.15
C VAL A 231 -1.35 -2.72 14.06
N MET A 232 -0.50 -3.25 14.94
CA MET A 232 -0.84 -4.39 15.79
C MET A 232 -1.92 -4.05 16.80
N THR A 233 -1.90 -2.85 17.39
CA THR A 233 -2.97 -2.37 18.28
C THR A 233 -4.27 -2.21 17.52
N LEU A 234 -4.28 -1.59 16.33
CA LEU A 234 -5.51 -1.42 15.53
C LEU A 234 -6.16 -2.77 15.22
N PHE A 235 -5.39 -3.74 14.72
CA PHE A 235 -5.92 -5.07 14.42
C PHE A 235 -6.27 -5.89 15.67
N SER A 236 -5.59 -5.66 16.80
CA SER A 236 -5.99 -6.26 18.08
C SER A 236 -7.31 -5.71 18.59
N CYS A 237 -7.53 -4.40 18.48
CA CYS A 237 -8.82 -3.77 18.77
C CYS A 237 -9.92 -4.30 17.85
N LEU A 238 -9.63 -4.49 16.56
CA LEU A 238 -10.58 -5.05 15.60
C LEU A 238 -10.94 -6.50 15.94
N LEU A 239 -9.95 -7.32 16.34
CA LEU A 239 -10.21 -8.68 16.82
C LEU A 239 -11.06 -8.70 18.08
N LEU A 240 -10.73 -7.84 19.06
CA LEU A 240 -11.50 -7.70 20.30
C LEU A 240 -12.93 -7.22 20.02
N ALA A 241 -13.13 -6.31 19.07
CA ALA A 241 -14.46 -5.84 18.66
C ALA A 241 -15.33 -6.97 18.08
N VAL A 242 -14.74 -7.83 17.24
CA VAL A 242 -15.42 -9.04 16.73
C VAL A 242 -15.71 -10.01 17.89
N HIS A 243 -14.74 -10.22 18.78
CA HIS A 243 -14.86 -11.12 19.91
C HIS A 243 -16.02 -10.75 20.85
N ILE A 244 -16.18 -9.46 21.16
CA ILE A 244 -17.30 -8.95 21.98
C ILE A 244 -18.57 -8.69 21.16
N GLN A 245 -18.60 -9.09 19.88
CA GLN A 245 -19.75 -8.96 18.97
C GLN A 245 -20.25 -7.52 18.81
N SER A 246 -19.33 -6.55 18.81
CA SER A 246 -19.70 -5.13 18.64
C SER A 246 -19.64 -4.75 17.16
N GLU A 247 -20.75 -4.88 16.45
CA GLU A 247 -20.89 -4.47 15.04
C GLU A 247 -20.42 -3.03 14.82
N LYS A 248 -20.84 -2.11 15.70
CA LYS A 248 -20.44 -0.71 15.65
C LYS A 248 -18.91 -0.59 15.68
N LEU A 249 -18.23 -1.15 16.68
CA LEU A 249 -16.77 -1.03 16.78
C LEU A 249 -16.06 -1.67 15.59
N VAL A 250 -16.56 -2.80 15.09
CA VAL A 250 -16.00 -3.45 13.89
C VAL A 250 -16.08 -2.52 12.68
N LEU A 251 -17.23 -1.89 12.42
CA LEU A 251 -17.38 -0.96 11.30
C LEU A 251 -16.43 0.24 11.43
N GLN A 252 -16.32 0.82 12.63
CA GLN A 252 -15.46 1.98 12.89
C GLN A 252 -13.96 1.64 12.74
N LEU A 253 -13.53 0.49 13.28
CA LEU A 253 -12.16 0.02 13.19
C LEU A 253 -11.80 -0.45 11.77
N ALA A 254 -12.75 -1.04 11.04
CA ALA A 254 -12.58 -1.40 9.63
C ALA A 254 -12.42 -0.15 8.75
N LEU A 255 -13.24 0.88 8.97
CA LEU A 255 -13.09 2.18 8.31
C LEU A 255 -11.70 2.79 8.58
N ALA A 256 -11.28 2.81 9.84
CA ALA A 256 -9.97 3.31 10.23
C ALA A 256 -8.81 2.50 9.60
N SER A 257 -8.94 1.17 9.54
CA SER A 257 -7.98 0.28 8.88
C SER A 257 -7.91 0.52 7.37
N ALA A 258 -9.07 0.71 6.71
CA ALA A 258 -9.11 0.99 5.29
C ALA A 258 -8.49 2.35 4.93
N LEU A 259 -8.78 3.39 5.73
CA LEU A 259 -8.12 4.70 5.61
C LEU A 259 -6.61 4.58 5.80
N PHE A 260 -6.19 3.88 6.86
CA PHE A 260 -4.78 3.68 7.16
C PHE A 260 -4.04 3.06 5.97
N HIS A 261 -4.53 1.92 5.47
CA HIS A 261 -3.93 1.23 4.34
C HIS A 261 -3.82 2.08 3.08
N ALA A 262 -4.87 2.83 2.73
CA ALA A 262 -4.85 3.68 1.55
C ALA A 262 -3.92 4.89 1.70
N VAL A 263 -3.92 5.53 2.87
CA VAL A 263 -3.05 6.70 3.17
C VAL A 263 -1.58 6.30 3.21
N GLU A 264 -1.25 5.15 3.80
CA GLU A 264 0.10 4.56 3.77
C GLU A 264 0.63 4.45 2.35
N TYR A 265 -0.17 3.83 1.48
CA TYR A 265 0.22 3.61 0.10
C TYR A 265 0.41 4.92 -0.64
N LEU A 266 -0.52 5.87 -0.51
CA LEU A 266 -0.38 7.20 -1.11
C LEU A 266 0.87 7.92 -0.59
N GLY A 267 1.23 7.71 0.68
CA GLY A 267 2.49 8.19 1.24
C GLY A 267 3.73 7.56 0.60
N ILE A 268 3.73 6.23 0.42
CA ILE A 268 4.82 5.49 -0.25
C ILE A 268 4.96 5.92 -1.71
N VAL A 269 3.85 6.06 -2.43
CA VAL A 269 3.83 6.56 -3.81
C VAL A 269 4.38 7.98 -3.86
N SER A 270 3.95 8.86 -2.95
CA SER A 270 4.41 10.24 -2.89
C SER A 270 5.92 10.32 -2.64
N TRP A 271 6.41 9.55 -1.67
CA TRP A 271 7.84 9.41 -1.41
C TRP A 271 8.61 8.94 -2.65
N SER A 272 8.08 7.93 -3.36
CA SER A 272 8.71 7.40 -4.59
C SER A 272 8.75 8.45 -5.71
N MET A 273 7.65 9.19 -5.92
CA MET A 273 7.53 10.20 -6.98
C MET A 273 8.35 11.46 -6.71
N GLN A 274 8.60 11.77 -5.44
CA GLN A 274 9.44 12.89 -5.03
C GLN A 274 10.92 12.53 -4.90
N SER A 275 11.30 11.27 -5.18
CA SER A 275 12.70 10.87 -5.15
C SER A 275 13.52 11.66 -6.19
N THR A 276 14.75 12.04 -5.84
CA THR A 276 15.65 12.80 -6.74
C THR A 276 15.82 12.09 -8.10
N ARG A 277 15.75 10.74 -8.11
CA ARG A 277 15.78 9.96 -9.34
C ARG A 277 14.62 10.30 -10.27
N VAL A 278 13.41 10.44 -9.74
CA VAL A 278 12.22 10.77 -10.55
C VAL A 278 12.23 12.25 -10.92
N VAL A 279 12.46 13.15 -9.95
CA VAL A 279 12.42 14.60 -10.16
C VAL A 279 13.45 15.08 -11.18
N ASN A 280 14.62 14.43 -11.26
CA ASN A 280 15.66 14.78 -12.22
C ASN A 280 15.44 14.19 -13.64
N ARG A 281 14.36 13.44 -13.86
CA ARG A 281 14.03 12.94 -15.21
C ARG A 281 13.63 14.11 -16.10
N LYS A 282 14.03 14.04 -17.37
CA LYS A 282 13.67 15.05 -18.40
C LYS A 282 12.35 14.73 -19.12
N ASP A 283 11.56 13.80 -18.60
CA ASP A 283 10.30 13.34 -19.20
C ASP A 283 9.06 13.81 -18.41
N LEU A 284 7.88 13.40 -18.85
CA LEU A 284 6.61 13.70 -18.20
C LEU A 284 6.61 13.31 -16.71
N PHE A 285 7.27 12.20 -16.36
CA PHE A 285 7.34 11.72 -14.98
C PHE A 285 8.18 12.63 -14.10
N GLY A 286 9.27 13.21 -14.61
CA GLY A 286 10.02 14.24 -13.89
C GLY A 286 9.19 15.51 -13.66
N TYR A 287 8.44 15.96 -14.67
CA TYR A 287 7.54 17.09 -14.53
C TYR A 287 6.44 16.84 -13.48
N VAL A 288 5.78 15.67 -13.56
CA VAL A 288 4.76 15.26 -12.59
C VAL A 288 5.35 15.12 -11.19
N GLY A 289 6.52 14.49 -11.05
CA GLY A 289 7.21 14.32 -9.77
C GLY A 289 7.53 15.65 -9.08
N SER A 290 7.98 16.65 -9.84
CA SER A 290 8.28 17.99 -9.31
C SER A 290 7.05 18.73 -8.73
N ARG A 291 5.84 18.37 -9.19
CA ARG A 291 4.56 18.97 -8.79
C ARG A 291 3.60 17.93 -8.21
N TRP A 292 4.15 16.85 -7.65
CA TRP A 292 3.41 15.64 -7.33
C TRP A 292 2.18 15.91 -6.46
N ILE A 293 2.29 16.75 -5.44
CA ILE A 293 1.19 17.06 -4.52
C ILE A 293 0.01 17.70 -5.27
N GLY A 294 0.27 18.66 -6.16
CA GLY A 294 -0.78 19.31 -6.96
C GLY A 294 -1.45 18.32 -7.91
N TYR A 295 -0.67 17.46 -8.57
CA TYR A 295 -1.20 16.38 -9.40
C TYR A 295 -2.04 15.39 -8.62
N LEU A 296 -1.59 14.98 -7.44
CA LEU A 296 -2.30 14.05 -6.58
C LEU A 296 -3.64 14.65 -6.12
N MET A 297 -3.68 15.93 -5.75
CA MET A 297 -4.94 16.62 -5.41
C MET A 297 -5.92 16.61 -6.58
N VAL A 298 -5.48 17.03 -7.77
CA VAL A 298 -6.34 17.04 -8.97
C VAL A 298 -6.81 15.63 -9.31
N PHE A 299 -5.92 14.64 -9.24
CA PHE A 299 -6.24 13.24 -9.50
C PHE A 299 -7.31 12.72 -8.53
N VAL A 300 -7.15 12.96 -7.23
CA VAL A 300 -8.12 12.56 -6.20
C VAL A 300 -9.49 13.22 -6.43
N ILE A 301 -9.52 14.52 -6.72
CA ILE A 301 -10.77 15.26 -6.94
C ILE A 301 -11.49 14.76 -8.19
N VAL A 302 -10.80 14.68 -9.32
CA VAL A 302 -11.38 14.27 -10.60
C VAL A 302 -11.89 12.83 -10.53
N LEU A 303 -11.08 11.93 -9.98
CA LEU A 303 -11.46 10.52 -9.89
C LEU A 303 -12.58 10.32 -8.87
N GLY A 304 -12.54 10.99 -7.72
CA GLY A 304 -13.60 10.88 -6.71
C GLY A 304 -14.94 11.41 -7.20
N ALA A 305 -14.95 12.58 -7.85
CA ALA A 305 -16.16 13.14 -8.45
C ALA A 305 -16.69 12.27 -9.59
N GLY A 306 -15.80 11.75 -10.45
CA GLY A 306 -16.16 10.84 -11.54
C GLY A 306 -16.72 9.51 -11.03
N ALA A 307 -16.11 8.93 -10.00
CA ALA A 307 -16.58 7.72 -9.34
C ALA A 307 -17.97 7.91 -8.73
N TRP A 308 -18.20 9.02 -8.04
CA TRP A 308 -19.50 9.37 -7.47
C TRP A 308 -20.58 9.53 -8.56
N ALA A 309 -20.27 10.21 -9.66
CA ALA A 309 -21.19 10.37 -10.78
C ALA A 309 -21.53 9.02 -11.45
N MET A 310 -20.52 8.17 -11.64
CA MET A 310 -20.68 6.83 -12.21
C MET A 310 -21.49 5.90 -11.32
N GLU A 311 -21.38 6.03 -10.00
CA GLU A 311 -22.23 5.29 -9.07
C GLU A 311 -23.70 5.66 -9.25
N HIS A 312 -24.05 6.92 -9.48
CA HIS A 312 -25.46 7.33 -9.66
C HIS A 312 -26.04 6.92 -11.03
N GLY A 313 -25.22 6.92 -12.08
CA GLY A 313 -25.69 6.63 -13.45
C GLY A 313 -25.52 5.19 -13.91
N ALA A 314 -24.53 4.47 -13.37
CA ALA A 314 -24.09 3.18 -13.89
C ALA A 314 -23.48 2.26 -12.81
N VAL A 315 -24.11 2.17 -11.63
CA VAL A 315 -23.63 1.40 -10.45
C VAL A 315 -22.97 0.06 -10.82
N LYS A 316 -23.67 -0.80 -11.58
CA LYS A 316 -23.19 -2.16 -11.90
C LYS A 316 -21.92 -2.14 -12.73
N LEU A 317 -21.86 -1.25 -13.73
CA LEU A 317 -20.68 -1.09 -14.58
C LEU A 317 -19.52 -0.50 -13.79
N TRP A 318 -19.79 0.52 -12.97
CA TRP A 318 -18.78 1.13 -12.11
C TRP A 318 -18.20 0.11 -11.12
N ALA A 319 -19.05 -0.68 -10.46
CA ALA A 319 -18.63 -1.74 -9.56
C ALA A 319 -17.75 -2.77 -10.27
N ALA A 320 -18.12 -3.20 -11.48
CA ALA A 320 -17.33 -4.14 -12.28
C ALA A 320 -15.94 -3.56 -12.63
N ILE A 321 -15.89 -2.31 -13.11
CA ILE A 321 -14.63 -1.63 -13.44
C ILE A 321 -13.76 -1.46 -12.20
N ASN A 322 -14.34 -0.97 -11.10
CA ASN A 322 -13.60 -0.71 -9.87
C ASN A 322 -13.06 -2.02 -9.26
N LEU A 323 -13.79 -3.12 -9.41
CA LEU A 323 -13.32 -4.45 -9.05
C LEU A 323 -12.14 -4.86 -9.93
N MET A 324 -12.23 -4.73 -11.25
CA MET A 324 -11.10 -5.02 -12.16
C MET A 324 -9.86 -4.21 -11.79
N VAL A 325 -10.03 -2.92 -11.49
CA VAL A 325 -8.93 -2.04 -11.07
C VAL A 325 -8.34 -2.49 -9.72
N ALA A 326 -9.15 -2.97 -8.78
CA ALA A 326 -8.65 -3.53 -7.52
C ALA A 326 -7.71 -4.73 -7.78
N PHE A 327 -8.12 -5.69 -8.61
CA PHE A 327 -7.29 -6.83 -8.98
C PHE A 327 -5.98 -6.43 -9.69
N LEU A 328 -6.05 -5.44 -10.60
CA LEU A 328 -4.87 -4.90 -11.26
C LEU A 328 -3.93 -4.23 -10.26
N HIS A 329 -4.48 -3.41 -9.36
CA HIS A 329 -3.74 -2.73 -8.30
C HIS A 329 -2.98 -3.74 -7.43
N TYR A 330 -3.65 -4.78 -6.92
CA TYR A 330 -2.99 -5.81 -6.09
C TYR A 330 -1.85 -6.52 -6.82
N SER A 331 -2.07 -6.83 -8.10
CA SER A 331 -1.09 -7.51 -8.94
C SER A 331 0.12 -6.63 -9.23
N PHE A 332 -0.12 -5.38 -9.61
CA PHE A 332 0.91 -4.43 -9.98
C PHE A 332 1.74 -3.99 -8.79
N ASP A 333 1.14 -3.81 -7.61
CA ASP A 333 1.90 -3.53 -6.40
C ASP A 333 2.86 -4.66 -6.06
N GLY A 334 2.40 -5.91 -6.21
CA GLY A 334 3.26 -7.09 -6.09
C GLY A 334 4.39 -7.16 -7.13
N MET A 335 4.36 -6.36 -8.19
CA MET A 335 5.39 -6.28 -9.23
C MET A 335 6.30 -5.06 -9.06
N ILE A 336 5.76 -3.87 -8.83
CA ILE A 336 6.51 -2.61 -8.82
C ILE A 336 7.33 -2.42 -7.53
N TRP A 337 6.86 -2.94 -6.39
CA TRP A 337 7.54 -2.76 -5.10
C TRP A 337 8.53 -3.88 -4.76
N LYS A 338 8.76 -4.83 -5.67
CA LYS A 338 9.76 -5.88 -5.48
C LYS A 338 11.17 -5.29 -5.57
N LYS A 339 12.02 -5.64 -4.58
CA LYS A 339 13.46 -5.30 -4.63
C LYS A 339 14.06 -5.88 -5.91
N PRO A 340 14.83 -5.09 -6.70
CA PRO A 340 15.56 -5.62 -7.84
C PRO A 340 16.42 -6.79 -7.40
N ARG A 341 16.34 -7.94 -8.09
CA ARG A 341 17.32 -9.01 -7.91
C ARG A 341 18.68 -8.44 -8.28
N GLN A 342 19.61 -8.40 -7.31
CA GLN A 342 21.00 -8.12 -7.62
C GLN A 342 21.44 -9.17 -8.62
N LYS A 343 21.80 -8.75 -9.83
CA LYS A 343 22.49 -9.64 -10.77
C LYS A 343 23.76 -10.06 -10.04
N LYS A 344 23.92 -11.36 -9.77
CA LYS A 344 25.23 -11.89 -9.40
C LYS A 344 26.15 -11.46 -10.55
N ALA A 345 27.16 -10.65 -10.25
CA ALA A 345 28.26 -10.45 -11.18
C ALA A 345 28.80 -11.85 -11.47
N LEU A 346 28.64 -12.29 -12.71
CA LEU A 346 29.19 -13.53 -13.21
C LEU A 346 30.67 -13.33 -13.51
#